data_AF-A0A7R9JMS5-F1
#
_entry.id   AF-A0A7R9JMS5-F1
#
_cell.length_a   1.000
_cell.length_b   1.000
_cell.length_c   1.000
_cell.angle_alpha   90.00
_cell.angle_beta   90.00
_cell.angle_gamma   90.00
#
_symmetry.space_group_name_H-M   'P 1'
#
loop_
_entity.id
_entity.type
_entity.pdbx_description
1 polymer ?
#
loop_
_entity_poly.entity_id
_entity_poly.type
_entity_poly.pdbx_seq_one_letter_code
_entity_poly.pdbx_strand_id
1 'polypeptide(L)'
;MGRNKKVSNLSREERMVITIAEIIQELLYAHEIGKDVNLNKMKTRISSKYGLETSPRLVDIIAALPTDHKKTLLPKLKAKPIRTASGEFFENPAFRADGLKIYPTLVIRGTGLYELWKTGRYKSYPPSTLVDLIARILALVPPWTRVYRVQRDIPMPLVSSGVEHGNLRELALARMKDLGTDCRDVRTREVGIKEIHHKVRPYEARVGTRNYYRKMGYELDGPYMSKSLV
;
A
#
# COMPACT_ATOMS: atom_id res chain seq x y z
N MET A 1 -7.82 -35.26 -21.33
CA MET A 1 -6.89 -34.83 -22.39
C MET A 1 -7.50 -33.86 -23.43
N GLY A 2 -8.52 -33.04 -23.10
CA GLY A 2 -9.27 -32.26 -24.12
C GLY A 2 -9.16 -30.72 -24.12
N ARG A 3 -8.61 -30.07 -23.06
CA ARG A 3 -8.61 -28.59 -22.96
C ARG A 3 -7.42 -27.92 -23.68
N ASN A 4 -6.23 -28.53 -23.68
CA ASN A 4 -5.01 -27.91 -24.23
C ASN A 4 -4.98 -27.79 -25.77
N LYS A 5 -5.64 -28.70 -26.51
CA LYS A 5 -5.68 -28.64 -27.99
C LYS A 5 -6.61 -27.55 -28.55
N LYS A 6 -7.59 -27.05 -27.78
CA LYS A 6 -8.52 -26.00 -28.23
C LYS A 6 -7.90 -24.60 -28.12
N VAL A 7 -7.02 -24.36 -27.15
CA VAL A 7 -6.43 -23.03 -26.91
C VAL A 7 -5.32 -22.70 -27.92
N SER A 8 -4.63 -23.71 -28.44
CA SER A 8 -3.55 -23.53 -29.43
C SER A 8 -4.04 -23.02 -30.80
N ASN A 9 -5.30 -23.25 -31.14
CA ASN A 9 -5.89 -22.84 -32.42
C ASN A 9 -6.54 -21.44 -32.38
N LEU A 10 -6.50 -20.76 -31.24
CA LEU A 10 -7.11 -19.44 -31.07
C LEU A 10 -6.12 -18.33 -31.42
N SER A 11 -6.64 -17.25 -32.02
CA SER A 11 -5.88 -16.03 -32.26
C SER A 11 -5.39 -15.43 -30.95
N ARG A 12 -4.42 -14.51 -31.05
CA ARG A 12 -3.90 -13.82 -29.86
C ARG A 12 -5.00 -12.99 -29.18
N GLU A 13 -5.87 -12.39 -29.98
CA GLU A 13 -7.00 -11.57 -29.54
C GLU A 13 -8.04 -12.41 -28.80
N GLU A 14 -8.39 -13.58 -29.33
CA GLU A 14 -9.33 -14.51 -28.70
C GLU A 14 -8.79 -15.01 -27.35
N ARG A 15 -7.50 -15.36 -27.30
CA ARG A 15 -6.82 -15.75 -26.05
C ARG A 15 -6.81 -14.61 -25.03
N MET A 16 -6.64 -13.37 -25.47
CA MET A 16 -6.71 -12.18 -24.62
C MET A 16 -8.11 -12.00 -24.01
N VAL A 17 -9.17 -12.13 -24.82
CA VAL A 17 -10.56 -11.99 -24.37
C VAL A 17 -10.91 -13.06 -23.32
N ILE A 18 -10.55 -14.32 -23.59
CA ILE A 18 -10.81 -15.43 -22.64
C ILE A 18 -10.01 -15.24 -21.35
N THR A 19 -8.76 -14.76 -21.45
CA THR A 19 -7.94 -14.45 -20.28
C THR A 19 -8.57 -13.37 -19.41
N ILE A 20 -9.05 -12.28 -20.03
CA ILE A 20 -9.73 -11.19 -19.31
C ILE A 20 -11.02 -11.71 -18.64
N ALA A 21 -11.81 -12.52 -19.34
CA ALA A 21 -13.02 -13.11 -18.79
C ALA A 21 -12.73 -13.99 -17.56
N GLU A 22 -11.69 -14.84 -17.61
CA GLU A 22 -11.32 -15.66 -16.46
C GLU A 22 -10.80 -14.82 -15.28
N ILE A 23 -10.00 -13.78 -15.54
CA ILE A 23 -9.57 -12.84 -14.49
C ILE A 23 -10.79 -12.19 -13.81
N ILE A 24 -11.78 -11.74 -14.58
CA ILE A 24 -12.98 -11.11 -14.05
C ILE A 24 -13.79 -12.10 -13.20
N GLN A 25 -13.99 -13.32 -13.69
CA GLN A 25 -14.72 -14.35 -12.95
C GLN A 25 -14.06 -14.65 -11.60
N GLU A 26 -12.73 -14.80 -11.57
CA GLU A 26 -12.02 -15.07 -10.32
C GLU A 26 -12.02 -13.86 -9.36
N LEU A 27 -11.99 -12.63 -9.90
CA LEU A 27 -12.15 -11.41 -9.11
C LEU A 27 -13.55 -11.28 -8.49
N LEU A 28 -14.60 -11.61 -9.25
CA LEU A 28 -15.97 -11.59 -8.78
C LEU A 28 -16.18 -12.63 -7.69
N TYR A 29 -15.75 -13.86 -7.91
CA TYR A 29 -15.82 -14.92 -6.93
C TYR A 29 -15.08 -14.56 -5.64
N ALA A 30 -13.84 -14.06 -5.75
CA ALA A 30 -13.07 -13.62 -4.59
C ALA A 30 -13.75 -12.48 -3.82
N HIS A 31 -14.44 -11.59 -4.54
CA HIS A 31 -15.20 -10.50 -3.92
C HIS A 31 -16.41 -11.01 -3.13
N GLU A 32 -17.16 -11.98 -3.67
CA GLU A 32 -18.32 -12.58 -3.03
C GLU A 32 -17.95 -13.28 -1.72
N ILE A 33 -16.81 -13.98 -1.71
CA ILE A 33 -16.31 -14.68 -0.50
C ILE A 33 -15.47 -13.78 0.42
N GLY A 34 -15.34 -12.48 0.12
CA GLY A 34 -14.57 -11.53 0.93
C GLY A 34 -13.06 -11.79 0.99
N LYS A 35 -12.49 -12.50 0.01
CA LYS A 35 -11.07 -12.86 -0.03
C LYS A 35 -10.23 -11.77 -0.69
N ASP A 36 -9.13 -11.39 -0.06
CA ASP A 36 -8.14 -10.49 -0.66
C ASP A 36 -7.35 -11.17 -1.78
N VAL A 37 -7.14 -10.44 -2.88
CA VAL A 37 -6.53 -10.95 -4.11
C VAL A 37 -5.33 -10.10 -4.52
N ASN A 38 -4.20 -10.75 -4.75
CA ASN A 38 -3.08 -10.14 -5.48
C ASN A 38 -3.35 -10.18 -6.99
N LEU A 39 -3.83 -9.06 -7.54
CA LEU A 39 -4.20 -8.92 -8.95
C LEU A 39 -3.05 -9.22 -9.90
N ASN A 40 -1.82 -8.82 -9.57
CA ASN A 40 -0.66 -9.06 -10.45
C ASN A 40 -0.34 -10.55 -10.56
N LYS A 41 -0.32 -11.25 -9.43
CA LYS A 41 -0.09 -12.71 -9.40
C LYS A 41 -1.17 -13.48 -10.16
N MET A 42 -2.44 -13.09 -9.99
CA MET A 42 -3.57 -13.66 -10.71
C MET A 42 -3.44 -13.43 -12.22
N LYS A 43 -3.17 -12.20 -12.65
CA LYS A 43 -2.96 -11.85 -14.06
C LYS A 43 -1.85 -12.68 -14.68
N THR A 44 -0.68 -12.75 -14.04
CA THR A 44 0.45 -13.54 -14.56
C THR A 44 0.08 -15.01 -14.68
N ARG A 45 -0.50 -15.61 -13.63
CA ARG A 45 -0.90 -17.03 -13.63
C ARG A 45 -1.88 -17.36 -14.76
N ILE A 46 -2.92 -16.54 -14.94
CA ILE A 46 -3.95 -16.78 -15.96
C ILE A 46 -3.40 -16.48 -17.36
N SER A 47 -2.60 -15.43 -17.54
CA SER A 47 -1.95 -15.16 -18.83
C SER A 47 -1.02 -16.29 -19.26
N SER A 48 -0.23 -16.86 -18.34
CA SER A 48 0.61 -18.03 -18.62
C SER A 48 -0.22 -19.25 -19.00
N LYS A 49 -1.38 -19.47 -18.39
CA LYS A 49 -2.31 -20.58 -18.71
C LYS A 49 -2.77 -20.54 -20.18
N TYR A 50 -2.92 -19.34 -20.76
CA TYR A 50 -3.34 -19.15 -22.15
C TYR A 50 -2.18 -18.85 -23.11
N GLY A 51 -0.93 -18.90 -22.64
CA GLY A 51 0.26 -18.67 -23.46
C GLY A 51 0.36 -17.24 -24.00
N LEU A 52 -0.07 -16.25 -23.22
CA LEU A 52 0.13 -14.84 -23.55
C LEU A 52 1.50 -14.36 -23.05
N GLU A 53 2.25 -13.70 -23.93
CA GLU A 53 3.55 -13.07 -23.59
C GLU A 53 3.38 -11.90 -22.61
N THR A 54 2.27 -11.17 -22.72
CA THR A 54 1.97 -10.02 -21.87
C THR A 54 0.62 -10.17 -21.19
N SER A 55 0.57 -9.76 -19.92
CA SER A 55 -0.69 -9.75 -19.16
C SER A 55 -1.60 -8.59 -19.59
N PRO A 56 -2.95 -8.76 -19.56
CA PRO A 56 -3.89 -7.71 -19.93
C PRO A 56 -3.66 -6.40 -19.18
N ARG A 57 -3.92 -5.25 -19.80
CA ARG A 57 -3.80 -3.97 -19.08
C ARG A 57 -4.97 -3.84 -18.11
N LEU A 58 -4.76 -3.11 -17.02
CA LEU A 58 -5.80 -2.85 -16.04
C LEU A 58 -7.02 -2.16 -16.67
N VAL A 59 -6.81 -1.28 -17.66
CA VAL A 59 -7.88 -0.61 -18.40
C VAL A 59 -8.77 -1.59 -19.18
N ASP A 60 -8.18 -2.65 -19.74
CA ASP A 60 -8.91 -3.64 -20.53
C ASP A 60 -9.78 -4.52 -19.62
N ILE A 61 -9.26 -4.88 -18.45
CA ILE A 61 -10.02 -5.60 -17.40
C ILE A 61 -11.19 -4.74 -16.89
N ILE A 62 -10.95 -3.45 -16.62
CA ILE A 62 -11.98 -2.53 -16.15
C ILE A 62 -13.09 -2.33 -17.20
N ALA A 63 -12.72 -2.26 -18.48
CA ALA A 63 -13.68 -2.08 -19.57
C ALA A 63 -14.65 -3.26 -19.68
N ALA A 64 -14.13 -4.48 -19.52
CA ALA A 64 -14.88 -5.73 -19.63
C ALA A 64 -15.70 -6.12 -18.38
N LEU A 65 -15.64 -5.34 -17.28
CA LEU A 65 -16.47 -5.60 -16.11
C LEU A 65 -17.96 -5.44 -16.41
N PRO A 66 -18.82 -6.33 -15.90
CA PRO A 66 -20.28 -6.13 -15.92
C PRO A 66 -20.66 -4.83 -15.21
N THR A 67 -21.68 -4.13 -15.71
CA THR A 67 -22.13 -2.82 -15.21
C THR A 67 -22.49 -2.85 -13.73
N ASP A 68 -23.05 -3.96 -13.27
CA ASP A 68 -23.60 -4.09 -11.91
C ASP A 68 -22.48 -4.20 -10.86
N HIS A 69 -21.36 -4.82 -11.25
CA HIS A 69 -20.17 -4.96 -10.40
C HIS A 69 -19.16 -3.82 -10.56
N LYS A 70 -19.34 -2.92 -11.55
CA LYS A 70 -18.45 -1.76 -11.70
C LYS A 70 -18.45 -0.90 -10.44
N LYS A 71 -19.59 -0.64 -9.80
CA LYS A 71 -19.65 0.23 -8.61
C LYS A 71 -18.83 -0.31 -7.43
N THR A 72 -18.76 -1.62 -7.26
CA THR A 72 -18.07 -2.27 -6.14
C THR A 72 -16.59 -2.55 -6.43
N LEU A 73 -16.26 -2.97 -7.67
CA LEU A 73 -14.89 -3.36 -8.03
C LEU A 73 -14.02 -2.22 -8.57
N LEU A 74 -14.58 -1.17 -9.19
CA LEU A 74 -13.78 -0.04 -9.71
C LEU A 74 -12.89 0.59 -8.62
N PRO A 75 -13.39 0.88 -7.41
CA PRO A 75 -12.58 1.50 -6.36
C PRO A 75 -11.37 0.63 -5.98
N LYS A 76 -11.57 -0.69 -5.87
CA LYS A 76 -10.51 -1.65 -5.53
C LYS A 76 -9.47 -1.78 -6.65
N LEU A 77 -9.92 -1.81 -7.90
CA LEU A 77 -9.04 -1.93 -9.07
C LEU A 77 -8.28 -0.63 -9.39
N LYS A 78 -8.90 0.53 -9.16
CA LYS A 78 -8.26 1.85 -9.36
C LYS A 78 -7.31 2.23 -8.23
N ALA A 79 -7.32 1.52 -7.10
CA ALA A 79 -6.36 1.73 -6.04
C ALA A 79 -4.96 1.52 -6.59
N LYS A 80 -4.20 2.61 -6.79
CA LYS A 80 -2.81 2.51 -7.20
C LYS A 80 -2.04 1.92 -6.03
N PRO A 81 -1.33 0.78 -6.20
CA PRO A 81 -0.36 0.38 -5.21
C PRO A 81 0.68 1.50 -5.11
N ILE A 82 0.74 2.15 -3.96
CA ILE A 82 1.79 3.11 -3.68
C ILE A 82 3.03 2.27 -3.42
N ARG A 83 4.06 2.42 -4.26
CA ARG A 83 5.31 1.61 -4.16
C ARG A 83 5.95 1.67 -2.77
N THR A 84 5.77 2.76 -2.05
CA THR A 84 6.20 2.89 -0.64
C THR A 84 5.39 1.98 0.30
N ALA A 85 4.11 1.77 0.02
CA ALA A 85 3.23 0.84 0.73
C ALA A 85 3.37 -0.62 0.23
N SER A 86 4.22 -0.89 -0.78
CA SER A 86 4.53 -2.24 -1.24
C SER A 86 5.91 -2.73 -0.79
N GLY A 87 6.53 -2.08 0.21
CA GLY A 87 7.82 -2.48 0.78
C GLY A 87 9.06 -2.04 -0.01
N GLU A 88 8.93 -1.76 -1.31
CA GLU A 88 10.06 -1.48 -2.21
C GLU A 88 10.99 -0.36 -1.71
N PHE A 89 10.43 0.72 -1.15
CA PHE A 89 11.21 1.83 -0.60
C PHE A 89 12.16 1.41 0.55
N PHE A 90 11.78 0.38 1.31
CA PHE A 90 12.58 -0.14 2.42
C PHE A 90 13.42 -1.36 2.04
N GLU A 91 13.04 -2.09 1.00
CA GLU A 91 13.73 -3.31 0.57
C GLU A 91 14.83 -3.03 -0.46
N ASN A 92 14.57 -2.13 -1.42
CA ASN A 92 15.51 -1.85 -2.51
C ASN A 92 16.74 -1.09 -1.97
N PRO A 93 17.96 -1.64 -2.16
CA PRO A 93 19.20 -1.03 -1.70
C PRO A 93 19.42 0.42 -2.17
N ALA A 94 18.82 0.84 -3.28
CA ALA A 94 18.93 2.20 -3.80
C ALA A 94 18.21 3.26 -2.93
N PHE A 95 17.31 2.86 -2.03
CA PHE A 95 16.56 3.77 -1.17
C PHE A 95 16.93 3.63 0.32
N ARG A 96 16.46 2.57 1.00
CA ARG A 96 16.76 2.20 2.40
C ARG A 96 17.03 3.37 3.35
N ALA A 97 16.13 4.34 3.36
CA ALA A 97 16.35 5.56 4.12
C ALA A 97 16.31 5.32 5.65
N ASP A 98 17.24 5.92 6.38
CA ASP A 98 17.25 5.96 7.85
C ASP A 98 16.09 6.81 8.41
N GLY A 99 15.55 7.71 7.60
CA GLY A 99 14.63 8.75 8.03
C GLY A 99 13.56 9.09 7.00
N LEU A 100 12.33 9.30 7.45
CA LEU A 100 11.22 9.65 6.58
C LEU A 100 10.35 10.78 7.16
N LYS A 101 9.95 11.71 6.30
CA LYS A 101 8.89 12.69 6.57
C LYS A 101 7.75 12.42 5.59
N ILE A 102 6.59 12.03 6.12
CA ILE A 102 5.40 11.73 5.31
C ILE A 102 4.51 12.95 5.32
N TYR A 103 4.31 13.55 4.15
CA TYR A 103 3.44 14.71 3.96
C TYR A 103 2.38 14.38 2.92
N PRO A 104 1.17 13.99 3.35
CA PRO A 104 0.04 13.87 2.44
C PRO A 104 -0.13 15.16 1.66
N THR A 105 -0.44 15.03 0.37
CA THR A 105 -0.67 16.19 -0.49
C THR A 105 -1.91 16.94 -0.02
N LEU A 106 -1.74 18.24 0.22
CA LEU A 106 -2.82 19.16 0.60
C LEU A 106 -3.09 20.13 -0.54
N VAL A 107 -4.35 20.44 -0.75
CA VAL A 107 -4.77 21.49 -1.68
C VAL A 107 -4.84 22.80 -0.92
N ILE A 108 -4.06 23.80 -1.35
CA ILE A 108 -3.97 25.11 -0.71
C ILE A 108 -4.34 26.18 -1.75
N ARG A 109 -5.19 27.12 -1.36
CA ARG A 109 -5.62 28.23 -2.24
C ARG A 109 -4.40 28.99 -2.78
N GLY A 110 -4.44 29.33 -4.07
CA GLY A 110 -3.34 30.03 -4.75
C GLY A 110 -2.23 29.13 -5.29
N THR A 111 -2.35 27.81 -5.16
CA THR A 111 -1.42 26.85 -5.79
C THR A 111 -1.97 26.32 -7.11
N GLY A 112 -1.10 25.88 -8.03
CA GLY A 112 -1.55 25.23 -9.27
C GLY A 112 -2.41 23.97 -9.03
N LEU A 113 -2.16 23.26 -7.92
CA LEU A 113 -2.96 22.10 -7.53
C LEU A 113 -4.41 22.49 -7.18
N TYR A 114 -4.62 23.69 -6.63
CA TYR A 114 -5.96 24.22 -6.37
C TYR A 114 -6.77 24.42 -7.64
N GLU A 115 -6.15 24.92 -8.72
CA GLU A 115 -6.84 25.07 -10.01
C GLU A 115 -7.23 23.72 -10.62
N LEU A 116 -6.37 22.71 -10.48
CA LEU A 116 -6.68 21.33 -10.89
C LEU A 116 -7.83 20.74 -10.07
N TRP A 117 -7.84 20.98 -8.77
CA TRP A 117 -8.89 20.53 -7.87
C TRP A 117 -10.23 21.22 -8.18
N LYS A 118 -10.22 22.55 -8.34
CA LYS A 118 -11.40 23.37 -8.68
C LYS A 118 -12.03 22.96 -10.01
N THR A 119 -11.21 22.56 -10.99
CA THR A 119 -11.67 22.06 -12.30
C THR A 119 -12.02 20.56 -12.29
N GLY A 120 -11.97 19.89 -11.13
CA GLY A 120 -12.28 18.47 -10.99
C GLY A 120 -11.23 17.51 -11.56
N ARG A 121 -10.10 18.04 -12.08
CA ARG A 121 -8.98 17.26 -12.65
C ARG A 121 -8.09 16.63 -11.57
N TYR A 122 -8.16 17.13 -10.33
CA TYR A 122 -7.53 16.52 -9.17
C TYR A 122 -8.57 16.24 -8.08
N LYS A 123 -8.45 15.07 -7.43
CA LYS A 123 -9.27 14.69 -6.28
C LYS A 123 -8.35 14.19 -5.17
N SER A 124 -8.45 14.81 -4.00
CA SER A 124 -7.79 14.32 -2.79
C SER A 124 -8.34 12.97 -2.37
N TYR A 125 -7.57 12.22 -1.59
CA TYR A 125 -8.11 11.03 -0.95
C TYR A 125 -9.19 11.39 0.07
N PRO A 126 -10.21 10.53 0.23
CA PRO A 126 -11.06 10.58 1.40
C PRO A 126 -10.22 10.45 2.69
N PRO A 127 -10.59 11.13 3.78
CA PRO A 127 -9.84 11.09 5.04
C PRO A 127 -9.63 9.67 5.57
N SER A 128 -10.67 8.83 5.54
CA SER A 128 -10.59 7.43 5.96
C SER A 128 -9.60 6.61 5.14
N THR A 129 -9.60 6.80 3.82
CA THR A 129 -8.63 6.16 2.91
C THR A 129 -7.21 6.62 3.21
N LEU A 130 -7.00 7.90 3.51
CA LEU A 130 -5.69 8.41 3.86
C LEU A 130 -5.19 7.83 5.19
N VAL A 131 -6.05 7.74 6.20
CA VAL A 131 -5.71 7.13 7.50
C VAL A 131 -5.32 5.66 7.31
N ASP A 132 -6.12 4.87 6.58
CA ASP A 132 -5.83 3.45 6.33
C ASP A 132 -4.51 3.27 5.55
N LEU A 133 -4.26 4.14 4.57
CA LEU A 133 -3.03 4.13 3.80
C LEU A 133 -1.81 4.40 4.68
N ILE A 134 -1.86 5.44 5.51
CA ILE A 134 -0.75 5.79 6.40
C ILE A 134 -0.51 4.68 7.43
N ALA A 135 -1.56 4.08 7.98
CA ALA A 135 -1.46 2.93 8.88
C ALA A 135 -0.69 1.76 8.22
N ARG A 136 -1.04 1.42 6.98
CA ARG A 136 -0.33 0.37 6.21
C ARG A 136 1.12 0.74 5.91
N ILE A 137 1.41 1.99 5.59
CA ILE A 137 2.80 2.45 5.39
C ILE A 137 3.60 2.30 6.68
N LEU A 138 3.06 2.75 7.82
CA LEU A 138 3.71 2.67 9.12
C LEU A 138 3.95 1.24 9.59
N ALA A 139 3.09 0.29 9.21
CA ALA A 139 3.27 -1.15 9.48
C ALA A 139 4.50 -1.74 8.76
N LEU A 140 4.88 -1.18 7.62
CA LEU A 140 6.02 -1.62 6.81
C LEU A 140 7.35 -0.96 7.20
N VAL A 141 7.29 0.10 8.03
CA VAL A 141 8.50 0.83 8.42
C VAL A 141 9.43 -0.09 9.20
N PRO A 142 10.66 -0.28 8.73
CA PRO A 142 11.59 -1.17 9.41
C PRO A 142 12.15 -0.54 10.70
N PRO A 143 12.69 -1.35 11.61
CA PRO A 143 13.13 -0.86 12.92
C PRO A 143 14.33 0.11 12.92
N TRP A 144 15.07 0.23 11.82
CA TRP A 144 16.15 1.23 11.72
C TRP A 144 15.64 2.59 11.24
N THR A 145 14.46 2.65 10.60
CA THR A 145 13.94 3.89 10.05
C THR A 145 13.16 4.70 11.10
N ARG A 146 13.39 6.00 11.13
CA ARG A 146 12.65 6.96 11.94
C ARG A 146 11.65 7.74 11.09
N VAL A 147 10.35 7.66 11.40
CA VAL A 147 9.35 8.55 10.80
C VAL A 147 9.22 9.81 11.65
N TYR A 148 9.77 10.91 11.16
CA TYR A 148 9.81 12.19 11.89
C TYR A 148 8.43 12.82 11.99
N ARG A 149 7.67 12.81 10.89
CA ARG A 149 6.41 13.54 10.75
C ARG A 149 5.46 12.79 9.83
N VAL A 150 4.17 12.87 10.13
CA VAL A 150 3.06 12.29 9.36
C VAL A 150 2.00 13.38 9.18
N GLN A 151 2.42 14.49 8.57
CA GLN A 151 1.71 15.76 8.25
C GLN A 151 2.64 16.97 8.50
N ARG A 152 2.36 18.07 7.79
CA ARG A 152 3.01 19.37 7.98
C ARG A 152 2.21 20.22 8.99
N ASP A 153 2.89 21.14 9.68
CA ASP A 153 2.23 22.16 10.50
C ASP A 153 1.69 23.25 9.58
N ILE A 154 0.57 22.97 8.92
CA ILE A 154 -0.16 23.95 8.11
C ILE A 154 -1.46 24.26 8.83
N PRO A 155 -1.77 25.53 9.11
CA PRO A 155 -3.05 25.92 9.68
C PRO A 155 -4.21 25.36 8.86
N MET A 156 -5.12 24.63 9.51
CA MET A 156 -6.26 24.00 8.85
C MET A 156 -7.15 24.98 8.05
N PRO A 157 -7.37 26.24 8.46
CA PRO A 157 -8.14 27.21 7.66
C PRO A 157 -7.56 27.50 6.26
N LEU A 158 -6.28 27.20 6.03
CA LEU A 158 -5.63 27.39 4.72
C LEU A 158 -5.79 26.16 3.79
N VAL A 159 -6.20 25.02 4.34
CA VAL A 159 -6.32 23.75 3.61
C VAL A 159 -7.71 23.68 2.99
N SER A 160 -7.77 23.62 1.65
CA SER A 160 -9.03 23.50 0.89
C SER A 160 -9.48 22.05 0.71
N SER A 161 -8.56 21.09 0.69
CA SER A 161 -8.85 19.65 0.56
C SER A 161 -7.63 18.81 0.93
N GLY A 162 -7.82 17.60 1.49
CA GLY A 162 -6.75 16.62 1.75
C GLY A 162 -6.82 15.94 3.12
N VAL A 163 -6.69 16.73 4.19
CA VAL A 163 -6.82 16.27 5.58
C VAL A 163 -7.86 17.11 6.29
N GLU A 164 -8.62 16.51 7.20
CA GLU A 164 -9.64 17.22 8.00
C GLU A 164 -9.09 17.69 9.36
N HIS A 165 -8.14 16.93 9.93
CA HIS A 165 -7.65 17.15 11.28
C HIS A 165 -6.11 17.12 11.33
N GLY A 166 -5.55 17.89 12.25
CA GLY A 166 -4.11 17.96 12.52
C GLY A 166 -3.58 16.85 13.43
N ASN A 167 -4.18 15.66 13.46
CA ASN A 167 -3.74 14.53 14.31
C ASN A 167 -3.59 13.22 13.52
N LEU A 168 -3.19 13.28 12.25
CA LEU A 168 -3.17 12.13 11.34
C LEU A 168 -2.33 10.95 11.84
N ARG A 169 -1.20 11.20 12.53
CA ARG A 169 -0.38 10.12 13.09
C ARG A 169 -1.14 9.32 14.14
N GLU A 170 -1.88 9.98 15.01
CA GLU A 170 -2.64 9.35 16.08
C GLU A 170 -3.76 8.48 15.49
N LEU A 171 -4.51 9.04 14.54
CA LEU A 171 -5.55 8.31 13.81
C LEU A 171 -4.99 7.08 13.10
N ALA A 172 -3.82 7.20 12.46
CA ALA A 172 -3.17 6.07 11.82
C ALA A 172 -2.71 5.00 12.83
N LEU A 173 -2.16 5.38 13.97
CA LEU A 173 -1.76 4.43 15.03
C LEU A 173 -2.97 3.73 15.65
N ALA A 174 -4.09 4.43 15.84
CA ALA A 174 -5.35 3.81 16.27
C ALA A 174 -5.83 2.80 15.22
N ARG A 175 -5.83 3.19 13.94
CA ARG A 175 -6.20 2.31 12.84
C ARG A 175 -5.31 1.06 12.74
N MET A 176 -4.01 1.19 13.02
CA MET A 176 -3.10 0.04 13.05
C MET A 176 -3.50 -0.99 14.12
N LYS A 177 -3.99 -0.55 15.28
CA LYS A 177 -4.51 -1.44 16.34
C LYS A 177 -5.74 -2.21 15.86
N ASP A 178 -6.67 -1.54 15.17
CA ASP A 178 -7.84 -2.20 14.58
C ASP A 178 -7.46 -3.27 13.55
N LEU A 179 -6.34 -3.06 12.85
CA LEU A 179 -5.77 -4.00 11.88
C LEU A 179 -4.90 -5.09 12.51
N GLY A 180 -4.67 -5.06 13.83
CA GLY A 180 -3.79 -6.00 14.52
C GLY A 180 -2.31 -5.85 14.15
N THR A 181 -1.87 -4.65 13.78
CA THR A 181 -0.50 -4.35 13.36
C THR A 181 0.19 -3.36 14.29
N ASP A 182 1.52 -3.45 14.39
CA ASP A 182 2.33 -2.59 15.25
C ASP A 182 3.29 -1.70 14.45
N CYS A 183 3.44 -0.46 14.88
CA CYS A 183 4.46 0.43 14.32
C CYS A 183 5.82 0.16 14.98
N ARG A 184 6.81 -0.20 14.17
CA ARG A 184 8.18 -0.51 14.64
C ARG A 184 9.19 0.58 14.35
N ASP A 185 8.76 1.76 13.92
CA ASP A 185 9.67 2.87 13.67
C ASP A 185 10.44 3.26 14.95
N VAL A 186 11.59 3.91 14.77
CA VAL A 186 12.44 4.33 15.91
C VAL A 186 11.66 5.27 16.84
N ARG A 187 10.86 6.18 16.28
CA ARG A 187 10.14 7.21 17.05
C ARG A 187 9.14 6.61 18.03
N THR A 188 8.39 5.57 17.66
CA THR A 188 7.37 4.97 18.54
C THR A 188 7.99 4.11 19.65
N ARG A 189 9.28 3.76 19.52
CA ARG A 189 10.03 2.94 20.49
C ARG A 189 10.99 3.73 21.35
N GLU A 190 11.17 5.03 21.10
CA GLU A 190 12.04 5.87 21.91
C GLU A 190 11.48 6.05 23.34
N VAL A 191 12.36 6.09 24.33
CA VAL A 191 11.98 6.07 25.76
C VAL A 191 11.02 7.22 26.11
N GLY A 192 11.26 8.42 25.59
CA GLY A 192 10.40 9.58 25.86
C GLY A 192 8.96 9.38 25.36
N ILE A 193 8.78 8.78 24.18
CA ILE A 193 7.44 8.48 23.64
C ILE A 193 6.78 7.36 24.44
N LYS A 194 7.53 6.32 24.83
CA LYS A 194 7.01 5.24 25.67
C LYS A 194 6.60 5.71 27.06
N GLU A 195 7.34 6.64 27.65
CA GLU A 195 6.99 7.24 28.95
C GLU A 195 5.71 8.07 28.84
N ILE A 196 5.62 8.97 27.85
CA ILE A 196 4.45 9.85 27.67
C ILE A 196 3.17 9.04 27.44
N HIS A 197 3.20 8.04 26.56
CA HIS A 197 1.99 7.34 26.13
C HIS A 197 1.65 6.09 26.95
N HIS A 198 2.65 5.45 27.56
CA HIS A 198 2.45 4.18 28.28
C HIS A 198 2.98 4.18 29.71
N LYS A 199 3.57 5.30 30.18
CA LYS A 199 4.18 5.42 31.52
C LYS A 199 5.21 4.33 31.81
N VAL A 200 5.88 3.83 30.78
CA VAL A 200 6.91 2.79 30.89
C VAL A 200 8.27 3.45 31.08
N ARG A 201 8.97 3.08 32.15
CA ARG A 201 10.38 3.40 32.36
C ARG A 201 11.22 2.13 32.28
N PRO A 202 12.33 2.13 31.53
CA PRO A 202 13.20 0.96 31.44
C PRO A 202 13.90 0.73 32.78
N TYR A 203 13.86 -0.51 33.28
CA TYR A 203 14.61 -0.94 34.47
C TYR A 203 15.92 -1.63 34.09
N GLU A 204 16.00 -2.18 32.87
CA GLU A 204 17.17 -2.88 32.33
C GLU A 204 17.36 -2.45 30.87
N ALA A 205 18.61 -2.17 30.50
CA ALA A 205 18.99 -1.86 29.13
C ALA A 205 20.08 -2.85 28.69
N ARG A 206 19.87 -3.47 27.52
CA ARG A 206 20.85 -4.37 26.89
C ARG A 206 21.20 -3.83 25.51
N VAL A 207 22.43 -4.09 25.07
CA VAL A 207 22.83 -3.76 23.69
C VAL A 207 22.14 -4.73 22.73
N GLY A 208 21.10 -4.24 22.05
CA GLY A 208 20.43 -4.96 20.97
C GLY A 208 21.27 -4.96 19.70
N THR A 209 22.12 -5.98 19.52
CA THR A 209 22.93 -6.15 18.31
C THR A 209 22.14 -6.84 17.19
N ARG A 210 22.76 -6.96 16.00
CA ARG A 210 22.31 -7.69 14.81
C ARG A 210 21.57 -9.02 15.10
N ASN A 211 21.93 -9.72 16.18
CA ASN A 211 21.29 -10.97 16.60
C ASN A 211 19.82 -10.82 17.03
N TYR A 212 19.39 -9.66 17.53
CA TYR A 212 17.98 -9.38 17.80
C TYR A 212 17.17 -9.33 16.49
N TYR A 213 17.68 -8.64 15.47
CA TYR A 213 17.03 -8.55 14.16
C TYR A 213 17.05 -9.89 13.42
N ARG A 214 18.12 -10.69 13.54
CA ARG A 214 18.16 -12.08 13.03
C ARG A 214 17.04 -12.95 13.58
N LYS A 215 16.74 -12.87 14.88
CA LYS A 215 15.63 -13.60 15.49
C LYS A 215 14.25 -13.20 14.93
N MET A 216 14.12 -11.99 14.37
CA MET A 216 12.90 -11.52 13.70
C MET A 216 12.87 -11.85 12.20
N GLY A 217 13.83 -12.62 11.70
CA GLY A 217 13.96 -13.03 10.31
C GLY A 217 14.63 -12.01 9.41
N TYR A 218 15.38 -11.04 9.97
CA TYR A 218 16.19 -10.11 9.19
C TYR A 218 17.62 -10.64 9.03
N GLU A 219 18.18 -10.54 7.84
CA GLU A 219 19.54 -10.94 7.51
C GLU A 219 20.45 -9.71 7.39
N LEU A 220 21.77 -9.92 7.50
CA LEU A 220 22.73 -8.83 7.35
C LEU A 220 22.90 -8.52 5.86
N ASP A 221 22.71 -7.26 5.48
CA ASP A 221 22.76 -6.79 4.10
C ASP A 221 23.55 -5.48 4.06
N GLY A 222 24.88 -5.65 3.93
CA GLY A 222 25.84 -4.57 4.06
C GLY A 222 25.80 -3.92 5.45
N PRO A 223 25.62 -2.59 5.56
CA PRO A 223 25.49 -1.92 6.86
C PRO A 223 24.10 -2.11 7.51
N TYR A 224 23.12 -2.64 6.77
CA TYR A 224 21.73 -2.78 7.20
C TYR A 224 21.37 -4.21 7.63
N MET A 225 20.24 -4.36 8.30
CA MET A 225 19.57 -5.65 8.49
C MET A 225 18.33 -5.66 7.58
N SER A 226 18.14 -6.59 6.65
CA SER A 226 17.00 -6.59 5.72
C SER A 226 16.17 -7.87 5.84
N LYS A 227 14.88 -7.84 5.50
CA LYS A 227 14.00 -9.02 5.51
C LYS A 227 13.09 -8.96 4.29
N SER A 228 13.00 -10.04 3.54
CA SER A 228 12.04 -10.15 2.43
C SER A 228 10.62 -10.30 2.97
N LEU A 229 9.71 -9.44 2.53
CA LEU A 229 8.27 -9.59 2.76
C LEU A 229 7.67 -10.35 1.57
N VAL A 230 7.19 -11.58 1.82
CA VAL A 230 6.49 -12.40 0.81
C VAL A 230 5.08 -11.90 0.58
#